data_AF-A0A5K1BPS6-F1
#
_entry.id   AF-A0A5K1BPS6-F1
#
_cell.length_a   1.000
_cell.length_b   1.000
_cell.length_c   1.000
_cell.angle_alpha   90.00
_cell.angle_beta   90.00
_cell.angle_gamma   90.00
#
_symmetry.space_group_name_H-M   'P 1'
#
loop_
_entity.id
_entity.type
_entity.pdbx_description
1 polymer ?
#
loop_
_entity_poly.entity_id
_entity_poly.type
_entity_poly.pdbx_seq_one_letter_code
_entity_poly.pdbx_strand_id
1 'polypeptide(L)'
;SIPRSFLLKCCLNNEVTLRNSNGMSWQVGCCYHADGRAEFIRGWGPFSLANNLEEGDVCVFELTHEDSAMDVHIFRVVDETTLPFPCQKLPKKSSKQKK
;
A
#
# COMPACT_ATOMS: atom_id res chain seq x y z
N SER A 1 5.36 -5.40 -1.93
CA SER A 1 4.74 -6.57 -2.57
C SER A 1 3.25 -6.59 -2.26
N ILE A 2 2.40 -6.79 -3.26
CA ILE A 2 0.94 -6.79 -3.09
C ILE A 2 0.50 -8.12 -2.43
N PRO A 3 -0.32 -8.12 -1.36
CA PRO A 3 -0.74 -9.36 -0.72
C PRO A 3 -1.63 -10.22 -1.62
N ARG A 4 -1.49 -11.55 -1.52
CA ARG A 4 -2.16 -12.54 -2.41
C ARG A 4 -3.68 -12.38 -2.50
N SER A 5 -4.34 -11.98 -1.41
CA SER A 5 -5.79 -11.76 -1.37
C SER A 5 -6.25 -10.64 -2.32
N PHE A 6 -5.40 -9.66 -2.63
CA PHE A 6 -5.69 -8.56 -3.54
C PHE A 6 -5.50 -8.93 -5.01
N LEU A 7 -4.75 -10.02 -5.28
CA LEU A 7 -4.32 -10.39 -6.62
C LEU A 7 -5.45 -11.01 -7.46
N LEU A 8 -6.40 -11.69 -6.80
CA LEU A 8 -7.44 -12.46 -7.48
C LEU A 8 -8.43 -11.58 -8.26
N LYS A 9 -8.56 -10.30 -7.88
CA LYS A 9 -9.63 -9.43 -8.38
C LYS A 9 -9.14 -8.36 -9.34
N CYS A 10 -8.03 -7.67 -9.03
CA CYS A 10 -7.61 -6.52 -9.84
C CYS A 10 -6.55 -6.81 -10.91
N CYS A 11 -5.78 -7.89 -10.79
CA CYS A 11 -4.70 -8.15 -11.75
C CYS A 11 -5.14 -9.05 -12.92
N LEU A 12 -6.43 -9.42 -13.02
CA LEU A 12 -6.97 -10.23 -14.13
C LEU A 12 -6.79 -9.57 -15.50
N ASN A 13 -6.85 -8.23 -15.55
CA ASN A 13 -6.72 -7.47 -16.79
C ASN A 13 -5.31 -6.86 -16.97
N ASN A 14 -4.34 -7.26 -16.14
CA ASN A 14 -2.97 -6.70 -16.11
C ASN A 14 -2.89 -5.18 -15.85
N GLU A 15 -4.00 -4.55 -15.45
CA GLU A 15 -4.10 -3.12 -15.26
C GLU A 15 -5.13 -2.78 -14.17
N VAL A 16 -4.82 -1.76 -13.37
CA VAL A 16 -5.67 -1.27 -12.30
C VAL A 16 -5.54 0.25 -12.19
N THR A 17 -6.63 0.93 -11.81
CA THR A 17 -6.62 2.35 -11.52
C THR A 17 -6.37 2.57 -10.03
N LEU A 18 -5.29 3.25 -9.67
CA LEU A 18 -5.05 3.70 -8.31
C LEU A 18 -5.61 5.10 -8.14
N ARG A 19 -6.38 5.35 -7.07
CA ARG A 19 -6.90 6.67 -6.72
C ARG A 19 -6.35 7.08 -5.36
N ASN A 20 -5.90 8.32 -5.21
CA ASN A 20 -5.47 8.81 -3.90
C ASN A 20 -6.58 9.58 -3.19
N SER A 21 -6.34 9.96 -1.93
CA SER A 21 -7.25 10.79 -1.13
C SER A 21 -7.54 12.18 -1.73
N ASN A 22 -6.68 12.65 -2.64
CA ASN A 22 -6.83 13.94 -3.31
C ASN A 22 -7.73 13.85 -4.56
N GLY A 23 -8.29 12.68 -4.84
CA GLY A 23 -9.15 12.43 -6.01
C GLY A 23 -8.39 12.29 -7.33
N MET A 24 -7.05 12.23 -7.29
CA MET A 24 -6.23 11.97 -8.47
C MET A 24 -6.17 10.47 -8.74
N SER A 25 -6.12 10.10 -10.02
CA SER A 25 -6.07 8.70 -10.46
C SER A 25 -4.90 8.42 -11.40
N TRP A 26 -4.37 7.20 -11.31
CA TRP A 26 -3.27 6.70 -12.13
C TRP A 26 -3.58 5.30 -12.61
N GLN A 27 -3.44 5.10 -13.91
CA GLN A 27 -3.53 3.78 -14.52
C GLN A 27 -2.18 3.07 -14.35
N VAL A 28 -2.18 1.95 -13.65
CA VAL A 28 -0.97 1.18 -13.36
C VAL A 28 -1.09 -0.25 -13.86
N GLY A 29 -0.02 -0.75 -14.48
CA GLY A 29 0.08 -2.14 -14.88
C GLY A 29 0.40 -3.04 -13.69
N CYS A 30 -0.20 -4.22 -13.65
CA CYS A 30 0.10 -5.27 -12.67
C CYS A 30 0.72 -6.48 -13.38
N CYS A 31 1.78 -7.05 -12.83
CA CYS A 31 2.30 -8.35 -13.26
C CYS A 31 2.17 -9.39 -12.13
N TYR A 32 1.71 -10.59 -12.48
CA TYR A 32 1.64 -11.72 -11.57
C TYR A 32 2.80 -12.68 -11.84
N HIS A 33 3.54 -13.02 -10.79
CA HIS A 33 4.66 -13.94 -10.84
C HIS A 33 4.20 -15.36 -10.53
N ALA A 34 4.90 -16.36 -11.08
CA ALA A 34 4.59 -17.78 -10.86
C ALA A 34 4.67 -18.21 -9.39
N ASP A 35 5.39 -17.47 -8.55
CA ASP A 35 5.48 -17.69 -7.09
C ASP A 35 4.30 -17.10 -6.30
N GLY A 36 3.32 -16.55 -7.00
CA GLY A 36 2.12 -15.96 -6.44
C GLY A 36 2.33 -14.59 -5.81
N ARG A 37 3.36 -13.85 -6.22
CA ARG A 37 3.50 -12.42 -5.94
C ARG A 37 2.90 -11.60 -7.08
N ALA A 38 2.47 -10.38 -6.78
CA ALA A 38 2.29 -9.39 -7.83
C ALA A 38 2.93 -8.06 -7.45
N GLU A 39 3.23 -7.33 -8.51
CA GLU A 39 3.95 -6.07 -8.48
C GLU A 39 3.29 -5.08 -9.43
N PHE A 40 3.26 -3.81 -9.02
CA PHE A 40 2.92 -2.72 -9.92
C PHE A 40 4.14 -2.38 -10.75
N ILE A 41 3.98 -2.37 -12.06
CA ILE A 41 5.06 -2.15 -13.01
C ILE A 41 4.91 -0.78 -13.68
N ARG A 42 4.15 -0.71 -14.77
CA ARG A 42 3.90 0.53 -15.51
C ARG A 42 3.04 1.46 -14.66
N GLY A 43 3.31 2.77 -14.70
CA GLY A 43 2.53 3.78 -13.98
C GLY A 43 2.83 3.91 -12.48
N TRP A 44 3.55 2.96 -11.87
CA TRP A 44 3.91 3.05 -10.45
C TRP A 44 4.87 4.21 -10.15
N GLY A 45 5.92 4.41 -10.97
CA GLY A 45 6.88 5.50 -10.77
C GLY A 45 6.26 6.91 -10.77
N PRO A 46 5.40 7.26 -11.76
CA PRO A 46 4.63 8.50 -11.74
C PRO A 46 3.73 8.63 -10.52
N PHE A 47 3.06 7.54 -10.11
CA PHE A 47 2.23 7.53 -8.91
C PHE A 47 3.06 7.82 -7.64
N SER A 48 4.22 7.16 -7.48
CA SER A 48 5.07 7.32 -6.31
C SER A 48 5.65 8.73 -6.22
N LEU A 49 6.06 9.31 -7.36
CA LEU A 49 6.56 10.68 -7.42
C LEU A 49 5.47 11.69 -7.09
N ALA A 50 4.27 11.55 -7.66
CA ALA A 50 3.18 12.49 -7.46
C ALA A 50 2.63 12.47 -6.02
N ASN A 51 2.71 11.34 -5.33
CA ASN A 51 2.31 11.21 -3.92
C ASN A 51 3.46 11.43 -2.93
N ASN A 52 4.67 11.68 -3.44
CA ASN A 52 5.90 11.88 -2.68
C ASN A 52 6.16 10.74 -1.68
N LEU A 53 6.05 9.50 -2.19
CA LEU A 53 6.28 8.29 -1.40
C LEU A 53 7.76 8.12 -1.08
N GLU A 54 8.05 7.87 0.18
CA GLU A 54 9.40 7.65 0.69
C GLU A 54 9.55 6.24 1.30
N GLU A 55 10.80 5.82 1.51
CA GLU A 55 11.06 4.55 2.19
C GLU A 55 10.50 4.60 3.63
N GLY A 56 9.72 3.58 4.00
CA GLY A 56 9.04 3.52 5.29
C GLY A 56 7.55 3.87 5.21
N ASP A 57 7.11 4.61 4.19
CA ASP A 57 5.70 4.90 3.99
C ASP A 57 4.89 3.63 3.76
N VAL A 58 3.71 3.57 4.37
CA VAL A 58 2.79 2.45 4.24
C VAL A 58 1.64 2.84 3.32
N CYS A 59 1.59 2.21 2.15
CA CYS A 59 0.44 2.30 1.24
C CYS A 59 -0.55 1.18 1.54
N VAL A 60 -1.78 1.55 1.90
CA VAL A 60 -2.91 0.63 2.06
C VAL A 60 -3.81 0.78 0.84
N PHE A 61 -4.10 -0.33 0.18
CA PHE A 61 -4.95 -0.39 -1.00
C PHE A 61 -6.32 -0.94 -0.62
N GLU A 62 -7.37 -0.22 -0.95
CA GLU A 62 -8.76 -0.62 -0.73
C GLU A 62 -9.42 -0.91 -2.08
N LEU A 63 -9.92 -2.15 -2.24
CA LEU A 63 -10.66 -2.55 -3.42
C LEU A 63 -12.03 -1.88 -3.42
N THR A 64 -12.36 -1.21 -4.51
CA THR A 64 -13.70 -0.64 -4.68
C THR A 64 -14.62 -1.62 -5.40
N HIS A 65 -15.92 -1.31 -5.44
CA HIS A 65 -16.90 -2.13 -6.17
C HIS A 65 -16.62 -2.21 -7.68
N GLU A 66 -15.81 -1.28 -8.21
CA GLU A 66 -15.28 -1.35 -9.56
C GLU A 66 -14.10 -2.33 -9.57
N ASP A 67 -14.25 -3.46 -10.28
CA ASP A 67 -13.25 -4.56 -10.28
C ASP A 67 -11.84 -4.13 -10.76
N SER A 68 -11.71 -2.93 -11.31
CA SER A 68 -10.47 -2.38 -11.88
C SER A 68 -9.99 -1.09 -11.21
N ALA A 69 -10.51 -0.72 -10.02
CA ALA A 69 -10.08 0.48 -9.28
C ALA A 69 -9.83 0.22 -7.79
N MET A 70 -8.75 0.81 -7.27
CA MET A 70 -8.37 0.78 -5.87
C MET A 70 -8.14 2.19 -5.33
N ASP A 71 -8.67 2.46 -4.14
CA ASP A 71 -8.32 3.65 -3.38
C ASP A 71 -7.04 3.38 -2.58
N VAL A 72 -6.14 4.35 -2.54
CA VAL A 72 -4.83 4.24 -1.88
C VAL A 72 -4.75 5.23 -0.74
N HIS A 73 -4.60 4.68 0.46
CA HIS A 73 -4.40 5.42 1.70
C HIS A 73 -2.93 5.35 2.08
N ILE A 74 -2.28 6.52 2.15
CA ILE A 74 -0.83 6.62 2.41
C ILE A 74 -0.62 7.07 3.85
N PHE A 75 -0.01 6.19 4.65
CA PHE A 75 0.39 6.48 6.01
C PHE A 75 1.88 6.76 6.03
N ARG A 76 2.22 8.03 6.24
CA ARG A 76 3.61 8.47 6.23
C ARG A 76 4.31 8.11 7.53
N VAL A 77 5.53 7.59 7.43
CA VAL A 77 6.37 7.44 8.62
C VAL A 77 6.74 8.82 9.13
N VAL A 78 6.52 9.04 10.42
CA VAL A 78 6.97 10.25 11.11
C VAL A 78 8.29 9.90 11.78
N ASP A 79 9.37 10.54 11.36
CA ASP A 79 10.60 10.52 12.15
C ASP A 79 10.30 11.13 13.53
N GLU A 80 10.63 10.39 14.60
CA GLU A 80 10.41 10.82 16.00
C GLU A 80 11.01 12.21 16.31
N THR A 81 11.91 12.71 15.46
CA THR A 81 12.57 14.03 15.56
C THR A 81 11.67 15.22 15.21
N THR A 82 10.50 15.02 14.60
CA THR A 82 9.57 16.12 14.23
C THR A 82 8.34 16.24 15.13
N LEU A 83 8.16 15.31 16.08
CA LEU A 83 7.06 15.37 17.04
C LEU A 83 7.43 16.23 18.26
N PRO A 84 6.62 17.22 18.67
CA PRO A 84 6.82 17.92 19.94
C PRO A 84 6.60 17.02 21.17
N PHE A 85 6.17 15.77 20.98
CA PHE A 85 5.92 14.80 22.05
C PHE A 85 6.41 13.39 21.67
N PRO A 86 7.13 12.69 22.56
CA PRO A 86 7.50 11.29 22.33
C PRO A 86 6.23 10.43 22.26
N CYS A 87 6.02 9.71 21.16
CA CYS A 87 4.98 8.68 21.08
C CYS A 87 5.30 7.60 22.12
N GLN A 88 4.46 7.50 23.15
CA GLN A 88 4.60 6.48 24.19
C GLN A 88 4.52 5.11 23.53
N LYS A 89 5.62 4.35 23.60
CA LYS A 89 5.71 2.98 23.10
C LYS A 89 4.59 2.16 23.76
N LEU A 90 3.68 1.61 22.95
CA LEU A 90 2.71 0.62 23.41
C LEU A 90 3.48 -0.55 24.07
N PRO A 91 3.10 -0.99 25.29
CA PRO A 91 3.81 -2.05 25.97
C PRO A 91 3.75 -3.33 25.14
N LYS A 92 4.92 -3.87 24.80
CA LYS A 92 5.05 -5.19 24.17
C LYS A 92 4.38 -6.21 25.08
N LYS A 93 3.22 -6.75 24.68
CA LYS A 93 2.66 -7.92 25.34
C LYS A 93 3.65 -9.08 25.15
N SER A 94 4.43 -9.34 26.19
CA SER A 94 5.24 -10.55 26.27
C SER A 94 4.29 -11.71 26.51
N SER A 95 4.07 -12.53 25.49
CA SER A 95 3.39 -13.82 25.65
C SER A 95 4.26 -14.72 26.53
N LYS A 96 4.04 -14.66 27.86
CA LYS A 96 4.52 -15.70 28.77
C LYS A 96 3.66 -16.93 28.54
N GLN A 97 4.25 -17.91 27.89
CA GLN A 97 3.79 -19.29 27.83
C GLN A 97 3.68 -19.80 29.28
N LYS A 98 2.46 -20.15 29.72
CA LYS A 98 2.25 -20.76 31.05
C LYS A 98 1.92 -22.24 30.87
N LYS A 99 2.80 -23.01 31.50
CA LYS A 99 2.89 -24.44 31.75
C LYS A 99 1.57 -25.14 32.02
#